data_AF-A0A2S4V678-F1
#
_entry.id   AF-A0A2S4V678-F1
#
_cell.length_a   1.000
_cell.length_b   1.000
_cell.length_c   1.000
_cell.angle_alpha   90.00
_cell.angle_beta   90.00
_cell.angle_gamma   90.00
#
_symmetry.space_group_name_H-M   'P 1'
#
loop_
_entity.id
_entity.type
_entity.pdbx_description
1 polymer ?
#
loop_
_entity_poly.entity_id
_entity_poly.type
_entity_poly.pdbx_seq_one_letter_code
_entity_poly.pdbx_strand_id
1 'polypeptide(L)'
;MRSNGQATQVGFLGGGHKSKSRDGYKVYHGNWGRLGPLSRLPAPRSIGHLIGSSRPSRDAQAEKENPPLNRGYHSADLVASECIILGGSGRGECFSDIHVPDLCTFSLRVYKSLTWIQVGVEAPIARLAHTRTQVGSDLGGHDGEDYTSEVKSFNLVTLQWEPRTVKGQFPPRIGYHTATLHDSRLIIIGGFDGRHVYDQVWCLELASLA
;
A
#
# COMPACT_ATOMS: atom_id res chain seq x y z
N MET A 1 -24.63 43.10 -23.24
CA MET A 1 -23.69 41.98 -23.42
C MET A 1 -22.48 42.22 -22.52
N ARG A 2 -22.17 41.22 -21.67
CA ARG A 2 -20.92 40.98 -20.92
C ARG A 2 -20.51 41.99 -19.85
N SER A 3 -20.92 41.65 -18.62
CA SER A 3 -20.19 41.90 -17.37
C SER A 3 -18.85 41.16 -17.37
N ASN A 4 -17.80 41.79 -16.83
CA ASN A 4 -16.63 41.09 -16.30
C ASN A 4 -16.21 41.82 -15.03
N GLY A 5 -16.58 41.24 -13.89
CA GLY A 5 -16.18 41.67 -12.56
C GLY A 5 -14.70 41.35 -12.32
N GLN A 6 -14.03 42.31 -11.69
CA GLN A 6 -12.67 42.19 -11.19
C GLN A 6 -12.61 41.12 -10.08
N ALA A 7 -11.72 40.14 -10.23
CA ALA A 7 -11.39 39.22 -9.16
C ALA A 7 -10.35 39.87 -8.24
N THR A 8 -10.74 40.06 -6.99
CA THR A 8 -9.97 40.63 -5.90
C THR A 8 -8.80 39.72 -5.53
N GLN A 9 -7.59 40.28 -5.56
CA GLN A 9 -6.36 39.66 -5.10
C GLN A 9 -6.35 39.62 -3.57
N VAL A 10 -6.46 38.44 -2.96
CA VAL A 10 -6.28 38.26 -1.51
C VAL A 10 -4.83 37.95 -1.25
N GLY A 11 -4.09 38.95 -0.78
CA GLY A 11 -2.71 38.79 -0.31
C GLY A 11 -2.68 38.08 1.03
N PHE A 12 -1.79 37.09 1.16
CA PHE A 12 -1.42 36.54 2.46
C PHE A 12 -0.04 37.08 2.85
N LEU A 13 -0.02 37.75 4.00
CA LEU A 13 1.17 38.28 4.66
C LEU A 13 2.08 37.13 5.09
N GLY A 14 3.23 37.01 4.43
CA GLY A 14 4.27 36.07 4.81
C GLY A 14 5.04 36.55 6.03
N GLY A 15 4.96 35.80 7.12
CA GLY A 15 5.87 35.89 8.27
C GLY A 15 6.77 34.65 8.33
N GLY A 16 7.67 34.49 7.35
CA GLY A 16 8.64 33.40 7.33
C GLY A 16 9.94 33.80 8.04
N HIS A 17 10.27 33.15 9.15
CA HIS A 17 11.60 33.25 9.75
C HIS A 17 12.59 32.50 8.83
N LYS A 18 13.44 33.23 8.12
CA LYS A 18 14.50 32.65 7.27
C LYS A 18 15.73 32.36 8.15
N SER A 19 16.03 31.09 8.40
CA SER A 19 17.41 30.69 8.73
C SER A 19 18.09 30.20 7.45
N LYS A 20 19.25 30.78 7.14
CA LYS A 20 20.15 30.29 6.09
C LYS A 20 21.01 29.17 6.69
N SER A 21 21.02 27.98 6.08
CA SER A 21 22.20 27.12 6.10
C SER A 21 22.69 26.95 4.66
N ARG A 22 24.02 26.99 4.51
CA ARG A 22 24.72 26.69 3.27
C ARG A 22 24.60 25.19 3.01
N ASP A 23 24.59 24.84 1.72
CA ASP A 23 24.44 23.50 1.13
C ASP A 23 22.98 23.06 0.93
N GLY A 24 22.58 23.00 -0.35
CA GLY A 24 21.19 23.09 -0.78
C GLY A 24 20.47 21.76 -0.86
N TYR A 25 19.51 21.55 0.04
CA TYR A 25 18.23 20.85 -0.15
C TYR A 25 17.21 21.44 0.84
N LYS A 26 15.90 21.42 0.53
CA LYS A 26 14.84 21.91 1.43
C LYS A 26 14.08 20.73 2.07
N VAL A 27 14.14 20.65 3.38
CA VAL A 27 13.32 19.78 4.24
C VAL A 27 12.21 20.64 4.85
N TYR A 28 10.96 20.15 4.87
CA TYR A 28 9.84 20.85 5.52
C TYR A 28 9.43 20.13 6.81
N HIS A 29 9.47 20.84 7.93
CA HIS A 29 8.82 20.45 9.19
C HIS A 29 7.51 21.24 9.32
N GLY A 30 6.36 20.55 9.34
CA GLY A 30 5.04 21.18 9.42
C GLY A 30 4.48 21.21 10.84
N ASN A 31 4.14 22.41 11.32
CA ASN A 31 3.30 22.64 12.51
C ASN A 31 1.84 22.76 12.06
N TRP A 32 0.95 21.94 12.60
CA TRP A 32 -0.37 21.69 12.01
C TRP A 32 -1.44 22.69 12.49
N GLY A 33 -1.95 23.51 11.56
CA GLY A 33 -3.23 24.18 11.70
C GLY A 33 -4.39 23.21 11.44
N ARG A 34 -5.53 23.43 12.12
CA ARG A 34 -6.75 22.61 12.00
C ARG A 34 -7.47 22.77 10.64
N LEU A 35 -8.41 21.86 10.41
CA LEU A 35 -9.58 21.84 9.49
C LEU A 35 -9.41 20.85 8.31
N GLY A 36 -10.39 20.11 7.79
CA GLY A 36 -11.85 19.96 7.99
C GLY A 36 -12.30 18.59 7.43
N PRO A 37 -13.60 18.25 7.34
CA PRO A 37 -14.04 16.85 7.15
C PRO A 37 -13.95 16.36 5.69
N LEU A 38 -13.43 15.13 5.52
CA LEU A 38 -13.32 14.41 4.25
C LEU A 38 -14.70 13.97 3.72
N SER A 39 -15.03 14.35 2.47
CA SER A 39 -16.23 13.88 1.76
C SER A 39 -16.00 12.56 1.03
N ARG A 40 -17.03 11.70 1.14
CA ARG A 40 -17.22 10.30 0.71
C ARG A 40 -16.72 9.93 -0.69
N LEU A 41 -15.80 8.96 -0.77
CA LEU A 41 -15.60 8.13 -1.97
C LEU A 41 -16.69 7.04 -2.04
N PRO A 42 -17.15 6.65 -3.24
CA PRO A 42 -18.13 5.56 -3.40
C PRO A 42 -17.53 4.21 -2.98
N ALA A 43 -18.36 3.34 -2.40
CA ALA A 43 -17.94 2.02 -1.92
C ALA A 43 -17.49 1.12 -3.09
N PRO A 44 -16.34 0.42 -2.99
CA PRO A 44 -15.93 -0.57 -3.98
C PRO A 44 -16.89 -1.77 -3.99
N ARG A 45 -17.15 -2.34 -5.17
CA ARG A 45 -17.85 -3.64 -5.30
C ARG A 45 -16.89 -4.77 -4.91
N SER A 46 -17.39 -5.80 -4.20
CA SER A 46 -16.59 -6.96 -3.78
C SER A 46 -15.89 -7.65 -4.96
N ILE A 47 -14.66 -8.10 -4.73
CA ILE A 47 -13.82 -8.83 -5.69
C ILE A 47 -14.42 -10.21 -6.03
N GLY A 48 -15.35 -10.72 -5.22
CA GLY A 48 -16.03 -12.01 -5.44
C GLY A 48 -16.80 -12.13 -6.77
N HIS A 49 -16.94 -11.05 -7.56
CA HIS A 49 -17.50 -11.12 -8.92
C HIS A 49 -16.42 -11.18 -10.03
N LEU A 50 -15.18 -10.79 -9.75
CA LEU A 50 -14.05 -10.82 -10.69
C LEU A 50 -13.35 -12.18 -10.69
N ILE A 51 -13.48 -12.92 -9.59
CA ILE A 51 -13.10 -14.33 -9.50
C ILE A 51 -14.37 -15.13 -9.79
N GLY A 52 -14.48 -15.65 -11.02
CA GLY A 52 -15.56 -16.49 -11.57
C GLY A 52 -16.82 -16.71 -10.71
N SER A 53 -17.95 -16.18 -11.17
CA SER A 53 -19.28 -16.51 -10.66
C SER A 53 -19.68 -17.96 -11.01
N SER A 54 -19.10 -18.93 -10.31
CA SER A 54 -19.67 -20.27 -10.23
C SER A 54 -19.73 -20.64 -8.76
N ARG A 55 -20.87 -20.34 -8.13
CA ARG A 55 -21.27 -21.10 -6.93
C ARG A 55 -21.24 -22.58 -7.33
N PRO A 56 -20.43 -23.44 -6.72
CA PRO A 56 -20.49 -24.85 -7.03
C PRO A 56 -21.88 -25.36 -6.66
N SER A 57 -22.52 -26.06 -7.60
CA SER A 57 -23.61 -26.98 -7.28
C SER A 57 -23.12 -27.94 -6.20
N ARG A 58 -24.04 -28.47 -5.39
CA ARG A 58 -23.78 -29.23 -4.15
C ARG A 58 -22.97 -30.54 -4.30
N ASP A 59 -22.39 -30.82 -5.46
CA ASP A 59 -21.66 -32.06 -5.76
C ASP A 59 -20.27 -31.82 -6.38
N ALA A 60 -19.56 -30.78 -5.96
CA ALA A 60 -18.16 -30.55 -6.36
C ALA A 60 -17.20 -31.04 -5.27
N GLN A 61 -16.29 -31.93 -5.66
CA GLN A 61 -15.14 -32.38 -4.87
C GLN A 61 -14.48 -31.20 -4.15
N ALA A 62 -14.18 -31.39 -2.86
CA ALA A 62 -13.54 -30.40 -2.00
C ALA A 62 -12.35 -29.74 -2.72
N GLU A 63 -12.53 -28.48 -3.15
CA GLU A 63 -11.40 -27.65 -3.55
C GLU A 63 -10.47 -27.60 -2.34
N LYS A 64 -9.25 -28.10 -2.54
CA LYS A 64 -8.25 -28.29 -1.50
C LYS A 64 -7.98 -26.92 -0.88
N GLU A 65 -8.40 -26.70 0.36
CA GLU A 65 -8.06 -25.50 1.12
C GLU A 65 -6.55 -25.29 1.01
N ASN A 66 -6.13 -24.13 0.48
CA ASN A 66 -4.71 -23.85 0.22
C ASN A 66 -4.26 -22.66 1.07
N PRO A 67 -4.17 -22.84 2.40
CA PRO A 67 -3.75 -21.78 3.31
C PRO A 67 -2.28 -21.41 3.07
N PRO A 68 -1.89 -20.16 3.37
CA PRO A 68 -0.49 -19.76 3.31
C PRO A 68 0.36 -20.57 4.29
N LEU A 69 1.58 -20.92 3.87
CA LEU A 69 2.60 -21.44 4.79
C LEU A 69 2.89 -20.45 5.93
N ASN A 70 3.35 -20.97 7.06
CA ASN A 70 3.81 -20.17 8.20
C ASN A 70 4.84 -19.13 7.75
N ARG A 71 4.57 -17.86 8.04
CA ARG A 71 5.35 -16.73 7.56
C ARG A 71 5.36 -15.54 8.51
N GLY A 72 6.47 -14.84 8.58
CA GLY A 72 6.59 -13.50 9.15
C GLY A 72 6.72 -12.44 8.06
N TYR A 73 6.68 -11.16 8.44
CA TYR A 73 7.00 -10.03 7.56
C TYR A 73 6.18 -9.93 6.27
N HIS A 74 5.00 -10.56 6.22
CA HIS A 74 4.04 -10.39 5.14
C HIS A 74 3.27 -9.08 5.33
N SER A 75 2.72 -8.54 4.25
CA SER A 75 1.71 -7.48 4.36
C SER A 75 0.31 -8.07 4.41
N ALA A 76 -0.57 -7.42 5.15
CA ALA A 76 -1.99 -7.72 5.18
C ALA A 76 -2.77 -6.42 4.96
N ASP A 77 -3.46 -6.31 3.83
CA ASP A 77 -4.30 -5.17 3.51
C ASP A 77 -5.78 -5.57 3.50
N LEU A 78 -6.64 -4.76 4.12
CA LEU A 78 -8.08 -4.87 3.97
C LEU A 78 -8.56 -3.79 2.99
N VAL A 79 -9.00 -4.22 1.80
CA VAL A 79 -9.57 -3.33 0.78
C VAL A 79 -11.05 -3.69 0.61
N ALA A 80 -11.92 -2.74 0.96
CA ALA A 80 -13.36 -2.99 1.11
C ALA A 80 -13.64 -4.15 2.08
N SER A 81 -14.09 -5.30 1.56
CA SER A 81 -14.39 -6.52 2.33
C SER A 81 -13.35 -7.62 2.18
N GLU A 82 -12.28 -7.36 1.44
CA GLU A 82 -11.33 -8.39 0.99
C GLU A 82 -10.00 -8.18 1.72
N CYS A 83 -9.58 -9.18 2.50
CA CYS A 83 -8.25 -9.20 3.11
C CYS A 83 -7.28 -9.84 2.12
N ILE A 84 -6.13 -9.21 1.92
CA ILE A 84 -5.11 -9.67 0.98
C ILE A 84 -3.81 -9.83 1.75
N ILE A 85 -3.31 -11.06 1.78
CA ILE A 85 -2.02 -11.42 2.35
C ILE A 85 -1.02 -11.56 1.20
N LEU A 86 0.13 -10.89 1.31
CA LEU A 86 1.13 -10.88 0.26
C LEU A 86 2.52 -11.16 0.81
N GLY A 87 3.19 -12.13 0.20
CA GLY A 87 4.59 -12.43 0.45
C GLY A 87 4.88 -12.77 1.91
N GLY A 88 5.96 -12.20 2.45
CA GLY A 88 6.56 -12.56 3.73
C GLY A 88 7.65 -13.61 3.57
N SER A 89 8.18 -14.06 4.70
CA SER A 89 9.20 -15.10 4.71
C SER A 89 8.94 -16.18 5.75
N GLY A 90 9.32 -17.40 5.38
CA GLY A 90 9.21 -18.60 6.18
C GLY A 90 10.58 -19.21 6.45
N ARG A 91 10.66 -20.54 6.53
CA ARG A 91 11.86 -21.33 6.85
C ARG A 91 12.97 -21.20 5.79
N GLY A 92 13.57 -20.02 5.66
CA GLY A 92 14.60 -19.70 4.65
C GLY A 92 14.06 -19.32 3.28
N GLU A 93 12.74 -19.15 3.14
CA GLU A 93 12.09 -18.84 1.87
C GLU A 93 11.46 -17.44 1.92
N CYS A 94 11.62 -16.67 0.84
CA CYS A 94 10.87 -15.44 0.61
C CYS A 94 9.71 -15.76 -0.33
N PHE A 95 8.49 -15.49 0.11
CA PHE A 95 7.28 -15.85 -0.62
C PHE A 95 6.87 -14.74 -1.57
N SER A 96 6.31 -15.15 -2.71
CA SER A 96 5.78 -14.29 -3.77
C SER A 96 4.28 -14.51 -4.03
N ASP A 97 3.67 -15.38 -3.22
CA ASP A 97 2.27 -15.76 -3.32
C ASP A 97 1.36 -14.70 -2.69
N ILE A 98 0.10 -14.74 -3.16
CA ILE A 98 -0.98 -13.87 -2.70
C ILE A 98 -2.11 -14.76 -2.22
N HIS A 99 -2.60 -14.49 -1.03
CA HIS A 99 -3.67 -15.25 -0.40
C HIS A 99 -4.81 -14.34 0.03
N VAL A 100 -6.04 -14.76 -0.23
CA VAL A 100 -7.26 -14.07 0.19
C VAL A 100 -8.07 -15.02 1.07
N PRO A 101 -8.17 -14.75 2.39
CA PRO A 101 -9.09 -15.49 3.25
C PRO A 101 -10.54 -15.04 3.02
N ASP A 102 -11.47 -15.99 2.99
CA ASP A 102 -12.91 -15.70 3.00
C ASP A 102 -13.36 -15.30 4.41
N LEU A 103 -13.38 -14.00 4.66
CA LEU A 103 -13.81 -13.43 5.94
C LEU A 103 -15.31 -13.65 6.24
N CYS A 104 -16.15 -13.96 5.25
CA CYS A 104 -17.56 -14.23 5.50
C CYS A 104 -17.76 -15.56 6.25
N THR A 105 -16.90 -16.56 5.97
CA THR A 105 -16.93 -17.85 6.70
C THR A 105 -16.56 -17.70 8.18
N PHE A 106 -15.80 -16.66 8.54
CA PHE A 106 -15.43 -16.38 9.92
C PHE A 106 -16.59 -15.81 10.76
N SER A 107 -17.61 -15.23 10.11
CA SER A 107 -18.70 -14.53 10.79
C SER A 107 -19.79 -15.44 11.36
N LEU A 108 -19.73 -16.75 11.18
CA LEU A 108 -20.70 -17.69 11.74
C LEU A 108 -20.00 -18.55 12.80
N ARG A 109 -20.51 -18.51 14.03
CA ARG A 109 -20.04 -19.20 15.26
C ARG A 109 -20.05 -20.74 15.18
N VAL A 110 -19.54 -21.30 14.10
CA VAL A 110 -19.38 -22.73 13.89
C VAL A 110 -17.92 -22.92 13.54
N TYR A 111 -17.28 -23.88 14.20
CA TYR A 111 -15.86 -24.24 14.20
C TYR A 111 -15.23 -24.58 12.84
N LYS A 112 -15.60 -23.88 11.77
CA LYS A 112 -15.10 -24.11 10.42
C LYS A 112 -13.80 -23.33 10.24
N SER A 113 -12.78 -24.02 9.73
CA SER A 113 -11.53 -23.41 9.28
C SER A 113 -11.84 -22.29 8.28
N LEU A 114 -11.07 -21.20 8.35
CA LEU A 114 -11.11 -20.13 7.37
C LEU A 114 -10.75 -20.72 6.02
N THR A 115 -11.57 -20.50 4.99
CA THR A 115 -11.26 -20.95 3.64
C THR A 115 -10.34 -19.94 2.96
N TRP A 116 -9.39 -20.44 2.17
CA TRP A 116 -8.33 -19.63 1.55
C TRP A 116 -8.31 -19.81 0.04
N ILE A 117 -8.09 -18.70 -0.66
CA ILE A 117 -7.87 -18.68 -2.10
C ILE A 117 -6.44 -18.18 -2.34
N GLN A 118 -5.61 -19.04 -2.96
CA GLN A 118 -4.34 -18.60 -3.51
C GLN A 118 -4.58 -17.98 -4.88
N VAL A 119 -4.18 -16.71 -5.04
CA VAL A 119 -4.35 -15.97 -6.29
C VAL A 119 -3.16 -16.24 -7.20
N GLY A 120 -3.43 -16.80 -8.39
CA GLY A 120 -2.44 -16.94 -9.44
C GLY A 120 -2.13 -15.59 -10.09
N VAL A 121 -0.84 -15.25 -10.18
CA VAL A 121 -0.36 -14.04 -10.83
C VAL A 121 0.68 -14.40 -11.89
N GLU A 122 0.68 -13.68 -13.01
CA GLU A 122 1.57 -13.97 -14.16
C GLU A 122 3.04 -13.71 -13.81
N ALA A 123 3.32 -12.65 -13.06
CA ALA A 123 4.66 -12.25 -12.63
C ALA A 123 4.70 -12.10 -11.10
N PRO A 124 4.80 -13.21 -10.34
CA PRO A 124 4.87 -13.15 -8.89
C PRO A 124 6.17 -12.47 -8.43
N ILE A 125 6.09 -11.66 -7.37
CA ILE A 125 7.25 -10.94 -6.84
C ILE A 125 7.46 -11.38 -5.40
N ALA A 126 8.59 -12.00 -5.13
CA ALA A 126 8.99 -12.36 -3.77
C ALA A 126 9.24 -11.08 -2.98
N ARG A 127 8.62 -10.97 -1.80
CA ARG A 127 8.74 -9.75 -1.00
C ARG A 127 8.48 -10.03 0.47
N LEU A 128 9.38 -9.58 1.33
CA LEU A 128 9.23 -9.59 2.77
C LEU A 128 9.61 -8.21 3.36
N ALA A 129 9.10 -7.93 4.56
CA ALA A 129 9.38 -6.70 5.31
C ALA A 129 9.11 -5.40 4.51
N HIS A 130 8.21 -5.49 3.54
CA HIS A 130 7.67 -4.37 2.79
C HIS A 130 6.48 -3.75 3.52
N THR A 131 6.13 -2.52 3.15
CA THR A 131 4.85 -1.93 3.57
C THR A 131 3.91 -1.78 2.40
N ARG A 132 2.64 -2.08 2.66
CA ARG A 132 1.55 -1.77 1.76
C ARG A 132 0.58 -0.74 2.33
N THR A 133 -0.10 -0.04 1.43
CA THR A 133 -1.14 0.93 1.79
C THR A 133 -2.43 0.67 1.03
N GLN A 134 -3.53 1.25 1.53
CA GLN A 134 -4.89 1.05 1.01
C GLN A 134 -5.07 1.42 -0.48
N VAL A 135 -4.16 2.21 -1.05
CA VAL A 135 -4.17 2.58 -2.48
C VAL A 135 -3.52 1.54 -3.39
N GLY A 136 -3.19 0.34 -2.89
CA GLY A 136 -2.60 -0.69 -3.73
C GLY A 136 -1.07 -0.65 -3.77
N SER A 137 -0.45 0.42 -3.24
CA SER A 137 1.00 0.61 -3.29
C SER A 137 1.72 -0.35 -2.38
N ASP A 138 2.82 -0.90 -2.90
CA ASP A 138 3.78 -1.77 -2.25
C ASP A 138 5.15 -1.09 -2.33
N LEU A 139 5.74 -0.84 -1.17
CA LEU A 139 6.89 0.04 -0.96
C LEU A 139 8.05 -0.76 -0.38
N GLY A 140 9.18 -0.74 -1.10
CA GLY A 140 10.45 -1.29 -0.63
C GLY A 140 10.38 -2.76 -0.21
N GLY A 141 11.12 -3.12 0.85
CA GLY A 141 11.20 -4.49 1.36
C GLY A 141 12.45 -5.23 0.88
N HIS A 142 12.43 -6.55 0.98
CA HIS A 142 13.51 -7.45 0.60
C HIS A 142 12.95 -8.61 -0.24
N ASP A 143 13.58 -8.95 -1.35
CA ASP A 143 13.06 -9.96 -2.31
C ASP A 143 13.54 -11.40 -2.03
N GLY A 144 14.44 -11.54 -1.07
CA GLY A 144 15.08 -12.81 -0.70
C GLY A 144 16.57 -12.79 -0.96
N GLU A 145 17.04 -11.89 -1.83
CA GLU A 145 18.45 -11.66 -2.13
C GLU A 145 18.93 -10.30 -1.62
N ASP A 146 18.17 -9.22 -1.88
CA ASP A 146 18.56 -7.86 -1.48
C ASP A 146 17.34 -6.98 -1.13
N TYR A 147 17.61 -5.85 -0.48
CA TYR A 147 16.62 -4.81 -0.26
C TYR A 147 16.30 -4.07 -1.56
N THR A 148 15.08 -3.58 -1.66
CA THR A 148 14.61 -2.82 -2.80
C THR A 148 14.05 -1.45 -2.40
N SER A 149 14.15 -0.50 -3.32
CA SER A 149 13.53 0.81 -3.24
C SER A 149 12.38 0.94 -4.26
N GLU A 150 11.94 -0.19 -4.82
CA GLU A 150 10.85 -0.21 -5.79
C GLU A 150 9.54 0.25 -5.16
N VAL A 151 8.76 0.99 -5.97
CA VAL A 151 7.36 1.27 -5.70
C VAL A 151 6.54 0.59 -6.79
N LYS A 152 5.76 -0.41 -6.40
CA LYS A 152 4.84 -1.11 -7.27
C LYS A 152 3.43 -0.92 -6.75
N SER A 153 2.43 -1.13 -7.58
CA SER A 153 1.07 -1.29 -7.13
C SER A 153 0.49 -2.58 -7.66
N PHE A 154 -0.26 -3.29 -6.83
CA PHE A 154 -0.99 -4.46 -7.28
C PHE A 154 -2.41 -4.07 -7.65
N ASN A 155 -2.76 -4.25 -8.92
CA ASN A 155 -4.10 -3.96 -9.42
C ASN A 155 -5.02 -5.13 -9.07
N LEU A 156 -6.00 -4.87 -8.19
CA LEU A 156 -6.93 -5.89 -7.70
C LEU A 156 -8.00 -6.30 -8.72
N VAL A 157 -8.13 -5.56 -9.82
CA VAL A 157 -9.05 -5.88 -10.91
C VAL A 157 -8.40 -6.80 -11.92
N THR A 158 -7.17 -6.46 -12.35
CA THR A 158 -6.43 -7.24 -13.36
C THR A 158 -5.55 -8.32 -12.74
N LEU A 159 -5.34 -8.29 -11.43
CA LEU A 159 -4.43 -9.17 -10.68
C LEU A 159 -2.98 -9.08 -11.19
N GLN A 160 -2.57 -7.88 -11.61
CA GLN A 160 -1.24 -7.63 -12.17
C GLN A 160 -0.48 -6.58 -11.36
N TRP A 161 0.85 -6.72 -11.36
CA TRP A 161 1.76 -5.72 -10.83
C TRP A 161 1.97 -4.60 -11.84
N GLU A 162 1.78 -3.38 -11.39
CA GLU A 162 2.03 -2.17 -12.17
C GLU A 162 3.21 -1.40 -11.55
N PRO A 163 4.26 -1.07 -12.33
CA PRO A 163 5.33 -0.23 -11.84
C PRO A 163 4.84 1.19 -11.62
N ARG A 164 5.34 1.86 -10.58
CA ARG A 164 5.09 3.30 -10.36
C ARG A 164 6.39 4.06 -10.53
N THR A 165 6.35 5.09 -11.37
CA THR A 165 7.49 5.98 -11.54
C THR A 165 7.49 6.98 -10.39
N VAL A 166 8.56 6.97 -9.59
CA VAL A 166 8.80 7.97 -8.55
C VAL A 166 9.74 9.05 -9.11
N LYS A 167 9.40 10.31 -8.86
CA LYS A 167 10.25 11.46 -9.18
C LYS A 167 10.83 12.06 -7.91
N GLY A 168 12.03 12.66 -8.02
CA GLY A 168 12.73 13.26 -6.88
C GLY A 168 13.58 12.25 -6.11
N GLN A 169 13.88 12.59 -4.86
CA GLN A 169 14.61 11.69 -3.95
C GLN A 169 13.63 10.71 -3.30
N PHE A 170 14.02 9.44 -3.22
CA PHE A 170 13.27 8.37 -2.60
C PHE A 170 14.15 7.71 -1.53
N PRO A 171 13.57 7.09 -0.48
CA PRO A 171 14.36 6.33 0.49
C PRO A 171 15.32 5.34 -0.19
N PRO A 172 16.47 5.05 0.46
CA PRO A 172 17.34 3.95 0.07
C PRO A 172 16.58 2.63 -0.02
N ARG A 173 17.25 1.59 -0.52
CA ARG A 173 16.73 0.22 -0.47
C ARG A 173 16.57 -0.20 0.99
N ILE A 174 15.34 -0.22 1.49
CA ILE A 174 15.02 -0.46 2.90
C ILE A 174 13.84 -1.41 3.06
N GLY A 175 13.92 -2.28 4.06
CA GLY A 175 12.80 -3.02 4.62
C GLY A 175 12.43 -2.53 6.02
N TYR A 176 11.44 -3.16 6.65
CA TYR A 176 11.05 -2.93 8.05
C TYR A 176 10.59 -1.50 8.39
N HIS A 177 10.38 -0.66 7.38
CA HIS A 177 9.82 0.67 7.56
C HIS A 177 8.31 0.57 7.79
N THR A 178 7.71 1.68 8.19
CA THR A 178 6.25 1.84 8.19
C THR A 178 5.85 2.84 7.13
N ALA A 179 4.66 2.69 6.56
CA ALA A 179 4.09 3.65 5.62
C ALA A 179 2.61 3.88 5.93
N THR A 180 2.18 5.14 5.89
CA THR A 180 0.79 5.54 6.15
C THR A 180 0.34 6.50 5.06
N LEU A 181 -0.87 6.26 4.55
CA LEU A 181 -1.52 7.16 3.62
C LEU A 181 -2.26 8.26 4.37
N HIS A 182 -1.96 9.52 4.06
CA HIS A 182 -2.68 10.68 4.56
C HIS A 182 -2.74 11.78 3.50
N ASP A 183 -3.94 12.25 3.16
CA ASP A 183 -4.14 13.37 2.22
C ASP A 183 -3.38 13.22 0.89
N SER A 184 -3.55 12.07 0.22
CA SER A 184 -2.85 11.72 -1.03
C SER A 184 -1.32 11.68 -0.92
N ARG A 185 -0.77 11.55 0.28
CA ARG A 185 0.66 11.40 0.55
C ARG A 185 0.92 10.10 1.28
N LEU A 186 1.95 9.39 0.86
CA LEU A 186 2.52 8.27 1.58
C LEU A 186 3.63 8.78 2.49
N ILE A 187 3.41 8.70 3.79
CA ILE A 187 4.40 9.04 4.81
C ILE A 187 5.12 7.74 5.18
N ILE A 188 6.42 7.66 4.92
CA ILE A 188 7.26 6.50 5.17
C ILE A 188 8.23 6.85 6.31
N ILE A 189 8.33 6.00 7.33
CA ILE A 189 9.13 6.29 8.53
C ILE A 189 10.08 5.14 8.81
N GLY A 190 11.36 5.50 8.97
CA GLY A 190 12.45 4.63 9.38
C GLY A 190 12.77 3.54 8.35
N GLY A 191 13.22 2.39 8.85
CA GLY A 191 13.57 1.21 8.05
C GLY A 191 14.97 0.68 8.33
N PHE A 192 15.36 -0.37 7.63
CA PHE A 192 16.65 -1.04 7.75
C PHE A 192 17.12 -1.56 6.38
N ASP A 193 18.40 -1.37 6.07
CA ASP A 193 19.02 -1.77 4.79
C ASP A 193 19.98 -2.97 4.93
N GLY A 194 19.95 -3.67 6.07
CA GLY A 194 20.93 -4.72 6.38
C GLY A 194 22.14 -4.23 7.17
N ARG A 195 22.36 -2.91 7.28
CA ARG A 195 23.51 -2.32 7.98
C ARG A 195 23.12 -1.22 8.95
N HIS A 196 22.23 -0.33 8.54
CA HIS A 196 21.83 0.86 9.29
C HIS A 196 20.33 0.87 9.52
N VAL A 197 19.93 1.23 10.74
CA VAL A 197 18.56 1.55 11.09
C VAL A 197 18.34 3.04 10.86
N TYR A 198 17.26 3.36 10.14
CA TYR A 198 16.90 4.70 9.72
C TYR A 198 15.83 5.27 10.66
N ASP A 199 15.92 6.57 10.94
CA ASP A 199 14.93 7.36 11.69
C ASP A 199 14.22 8.41 10.80
N GLN A 200 14.62 8.49 9.53
CA GLN A 200 14.15 9.49 8.59
C GLN A 200 12.69 9.28 8.20
N VAL A 201 12.04 10.41 7.91
CA VAL A 201 10.66 10.46 7.39
C VAL A 201 10.70 10.90 5.93
N TRP A 202 10.07 10.10 5.07
CA TRP A 202 9.89 10.41 3.66
C TRP A 202 8.42 10.66 3.36
N CYS A 203 8.14 11.54 2.41
CA CYS A 203 6.79 11.86 1.97
C CYS A 203 6.73 11.73 0.45
N LEU A 204 5.95 10.78 -0.04
CA LEU A 204 5.69 10.59 -1.46
C LEU A 204 4.27 11.09 -1.79
N GLU A 205 4.15 12.05 -2.69
CA GLU A 205 2.87 12.57 -3.15
C GLU A 205 2.33 11.71 -4.31
N LEU A 206 1.10 11.21 -4.18
CA LEU A 206 0.47 10.31 -5.16
C LEU A 206 -0.07 11.05 -6.38
N ALA A 207 -0.21 12.38 -6.29
CA ALA A 207 -0.73 13.24 -7.33
C ALA A 207 0.30 14.32 -7.68
N SER A 208 1.36 13.96 -8.42
CA SER A 208 2.00 14.99 -9.24
C SER A 208 1.16 15.14 -10.50
N LEU A 209 0.27 16.13 -10.52
CA LEU A 209 -0.30 16.63 -11.77
C LEU A 209 0.89 16.96 -12.69
N ALA A 210 0.94 16.30 -13.85
CA ALA A 210 1.80 16.70 -14.95
C ALA A 210 1.18 17.89 -15.67
#